data_AF-A0ZUQ1-F1
#
_entry.id   AF-A0ZUQ1-F1
#
_cell.length_a   1.000
_cell.length_b   1.000
_cell.length_c   1.000
_cell.angle_alpha   90.00
_cell.angle_beta   90.00
_cell.angle_gamma   90.00
#
_symmetry.space_group_name_H-M   'P 1'
#
loop_
_entity.id
_entity.type
_entity.pdbx_description
1 polymer ?
#
loop_
_entity_poly.entity_id
_entity_poly.type
_entity_poly.pdbx_seq_one_letter_code
_entity_poly.pdbx_strand_id
1 'polypeptide(L)'
;QGEKEKKLYAIIDAFQQNNGQFHITDPRYINTLKLFLTGVTPLEYAAHRGYAMAGRNFRGVGARIACQMQSIDELRHAQTQMHTISHFNKYFNGLHDAAHMHDRVWYLSVPKSYFEDAMTAGPFEFVTAISFSSEYVLTNLLFMPFMSGAAYNGDMATVTFGFSAQSDESRHMTLGLEVVKFMLEQDPANVPIVQKWIDKWFWRGFR
;
A
#
# COMPACT_ATOMS: atom_id res chain seq x y z
N GLN A 1 -7.24 -10.61 -12.17
CA GLN A 1 -7.19 -10.98 -10.74
C GLN A 1 -7.04 -12.49 -10.54
N GLY A 2 -8.04 -13.32 -10.88
CA GLY A 2 -7.98 -14.77 -10.61
C GLY A 2 -6.72 -15.51 -11.13
N GLU A 3 -6.26 -15.22 -12.35
CA GLU A 3 -5.04 -15.83 -12.89
C GLU A 3 -3.75 -15.37 -12.19
N LYS A 4 -3.71 -14.11 -11.74
CA LYS A 4 -2.57 -13.55 -11.00
C LYS A 4 -2.42 -14.25 -9.65
N GLU A 5 -3.53 -14.44 -8.95
CA GLU A 5 -3.55 -15.10 -7.64
C GLU A 5 -3.11 -16.56 -7.76
N LYS A 6 -3.60 -17.32 -8.75
CA LYS A 6 -3.15 -18.70 -8.97
C LYS A 6 -1.63 -18.81 -9.10
N LYS A 7 -1.01 -17.92 -9.88
CA LYS A 7 0.45 -17.89 -10.06
C LYS A 7 1.18 -17.46 -8.80
N LEU A 8 0.68 -16.41 -8.13
CA LEU A 8 1.28 -15.90 -6.90
C LEU A 8 1.32 -16.98 -5.81
N TYR A 9 0.19 -17.64 -5.52
CA TYR A 9 0.15 -18.68 -4.49
C TYR A 9 0.95 -19.93 -4.88
N ALA A 10 0.99 -20.31 -6.17
CA ALA A 10 1.86 -21.40 -6.60
C ALA A 10 3.35 -21.12 -6.30
N ILE A 11 3.79 -19.87 -6.47
CA ILE A 11 5.16 -19.46 -6.14
C ILE A 11 5.38 -19.37 -4.63
N ILE A 12 4.41 -18.84 -3.87
CA ILE A 12 4.48 -18.83 -2.40
C ILE A 12 4.62 -20.26 -1.89
N ASP A 13 3.77 -21.19 -2.34
CA ASP A 13 3.82 -22.60 -1.92
C ASP A 13 5.17 -23.24 -2.26
N ALA A 14 5.68 -22.99 -3.48
CA ALA A 14 7.00 -23.47 -3.89
C ALA A 14 8.13 -22.88 -3.04
N PHE A 15 8.07 -21.58 -2.71
CA PHE A 15 9.03 -20.92 -1.82
C PHE A 15 9.05 -21.58 -0.44
N GLN A 16 7.87 -21.86 0.12
CA GLN A 16 7.75 -22.53 1.42
C GLN A 16 8.26 -23.98 1.38
N GLN A 17 7.91 -24.73 0.34
CA GLN A 17 8.28 -26.13 0.18
C GLN A 17 9.80 -26.30 0.05
N ASN A 18 10.48 -25.33 -0.56
CA ASN A 18 11.92 -25.39 -0.84
C ASN A 18 12.78 -24.63 0.17
N ASN A 19 12.22 -24.24 1.32
CA ASN A 19 12.91 -23.44 2.34
C ASN A 19 13.58 -22.18 1.76
N GLY A 20 12.87 -21.45 0.91
CA GLY A 20 13.41 -20.28 0.20
C GLY A 20 13.90 -19.16 1.11
N GLN A 21 13.50 -19.15 2.39
CA GLN A 21 14.01 -18.22 3.40
C GLN A 21 15.52 -18.34 3.64
N PHE A 22 16.14 -19.48 3.32
CA PHE A 22 17.60 -19.66 3.42
C PHE A 22 18.36 -19.14 2.19
N HIS A 23 17.67 -18.73 1.13
CA HIS A 23 18.29 -18.21 -0.10
C HIS A 23 18.42 -16.69 -0.12
N ILE A 24 18.01 -16.00 0.94
CA ILE A 24 18.27 -14.57 1.10
C ILE A 24 19.77 -14.32 1.35
N THR A 25 20.25 -13.14 0.97
CA THR A 25 21.68 -12.78 1.05
C THR A 25 22.25 -12.80 2.48
N ASP A 26 21.51 -12.25 3.45
CA ASP A 26 21.93 -12.13 4.84
C ASP A 26 20.70 -11.99 5.76
N PRO A 27 20.66 -12.60 6.96
CA PRO A 27 19.54 -12.46 7.90
C PRO A 27 19.22 -11.01 8.30
N ARG A 28 20.15 -10.06 8.15
CA ARG A 28 19.91 -8.62 8.35
C ARG A 28 18.80 -8.09 7.43
N TYR A 29 18.65 -8.65 6.23
CA TYR A 29 17.58 -8.30 5.29
C TYR A 29 16.18 -8.44 5.91
N ILE A 30 15.99 -9.41 6.80
CA ILE A 30 14.68 -9.66 7.43
C ILE A 30 14.18 -8.45 8.24
N ASN A 31 15.06 -7.56 8.71
CA ASN A 31 14.62 -6.33 9.37
C ASN A 31 13.80 -5.41 8.45
N THR A 32 14.05 -5.45 7.14
CA THR A 32 13.24 -4.75 6.13
C THR A 32 11.82 -5.32 6.10
N LEU A 33 11.67 -6.65 6.12
CA LEU A 33 10.35 -7.30 6.14
C LEU A 33 9.60 -7.06 7.46
N LYS A 34 10.31 -6.93 8.59
CA LYS A 34 9.69 -6.53 9.87
C LYS A 34 9.07 -5.14 9.76
N LEU A 35 9.82 -4.17 9.22
CA LEU A 35 9.31 -2.82 9.00
C LEU A 35 8.13 -2.84 8.02
N PHE A 36 8.23 -3.59 6.93
CA PHE A 36 7.17 -3.68 5.94
C PHE A 36 5.87 -4.26 6.53
N LEU A 37 5.94 -5.43 7.17
CA LEU A 37 4.77 -6.10 7.72
C LEU A 37 4.10 -5.31 8.85
N THR A 38 4.87 -4.60 9.67
CA THR A 38 4.35 -3.84 10.83
C THR A 38 3.99 -2.40 10.49
N GLY A 39 4.63 -1.81 9.48
CA GLY A 39 4.50 -0.40 9.13
C GLY A 39 3.70 -0.13 7.86
N VAL A 40 3.85 -0.97 6.82
CA VAL A 40 3.25 -0.77 5.49
C VAL A 40 2.01 -1.63 5.30
N THR A 41 2.05 -2.93 5.60
CA THR A 41 0.91 -3.82 5.42
C THR A 41 -0.38 -3.37 6.12
N PRO A 42 -0.34 -2.78 7.34
CA PRO A 42 -1.53 -2.22 7.97
C PRO A 42 -2.12 -1.02 7.21
N LEU A 43 -1.29 -0.29 6.45
CA LEU A 43 -1.73 0.82 5.62
C LEU A 43 -2.55 0.36 4.43
N GLU A 44 -2.23 -0.78 3.82
CA GLU A 44 -3.07 -1.37 2.76
C GLU A 44 -4.47 -1.69 3.29
N TYR A 45 -4.56 -2.24 4.50
CA TYR A 45 -5.85 -2.50 5.13
C TYR A 45 -6.59 -1.20 5.51
N ALA A 46 -5.86 -0.16 5.90
CA ALA A 46 -6.43 1.17 6.14
C ALA A 46 -6.94 1.80 4.83
N ALA A 47 -6.18 1.71 3.74
CA ALA A 47 -6.54 2.17 2.40
C ALA A 47 -7.79 1.46 1.89
N HIS A 48 -7.86 0.14 2.03
CA HIS A 48 -9.07 -0.65 1.76
C HIS A 48 -10.31 -0.02 2.41
N ARG A 49 -10.24 0.26 3.71
CA ARG A 49 -11.36 0.85 4.46
C ARG A 49 -11.67 2.28 4.00
N GLY A 50 -10.65 3.10 3.79
CA GLY A 50 -10.79 4.48 3.31
C GLY A 50 -11.47 4.54 1.93
N TYR A 51 -11.01 3.73 0.99
CA TYR A 51 -11.58 3.65 -0.36
C TYR A 51 -12.98 3.02 -0.37
N ALA A 52 -13.28 2.05 0.50
CA ALA A 52 -14.64 1.55 0.68
C ALA A 52 -15.60 2.67 1.11
N MET A 53 -15.17 3.53 2.05
CA MET A 53 -15.92 4.71 2.47
C MET A 53 -16.04 5.75 1.34
N ALA A 54 -14.95 6.08 0.66
CA ALA A 54 -14.97 7.01 -0.46
C ALA A 54 -15.90 6.55 -1.59
N GLY A 55 -15.83 5.26 -1.94
CA GLY A 55 -16.67 4.58 -2.93
C GLY A 55 -18.14 4.52 -2.56
N ARG A 56 -18.50 4.73 -1.29
CA ARG A 56 -19.89 4.93 -0.86
C ARG A 56 -20.32 6.40 -0.90
N ASN A 57 -19.42 7.34 -0.62
CA ASN A 57 -19.74 8.74 -0.38
C ASN A 57 -19.73 9.61 -1.65
N PHE A 58 -18.93 9.28 -2.66
CA PHE A 58 -18.94 10.06 -3.90
C PHE A 58 -20.28 9.94 -4.67
N ARG A 59 -20.75 11.07 -5.21
CA ARG A 59 -22.01 11.11 -5.99
C ARG A 59 -21.84 10.65 -7.45
N GLY A 60 -20.66 10.83 -8.03
CA GLY A 60 -20.36 10.34 -9.39
C GLY A 60 -20.20 8.82 -9.42
N VAL A 61 -20.93 8.13 -10.29
CA VAL A 61 -20.87 6.65 -10.42
C VAL A 61 -19.46 6.19 -10.78
N GLY A 62 -18.80 6.87 -11.72
CA GLY A 62 -17.43 6.52 -12.14
C GLY A 62 -16.44 6.56 -10.98
N ALA A 63 -16.44 7.65 -10.20
CA ALA A 63 -15.59 7.77 -9.01
C ALA A 63 -15.89 6.68 -7.96
N ARG A 64 -17.17 6.33 -7.76
CA ARG A 64 -17.54 5.23 -6.85
C ARG A 64 -16.96 3.90 -7.28
N ILE A 65 -17.14 3.52 -8.56
CA ILE A 65 -16.65 2.25 -9.08
C ILE A 65 -15.12 2.21 -8.99
N ALA A 66 -14.43 3.28 -9.37
CA ALA A 66 -12.98 3.35 -9.28
C ALA A 66 -12.49 3.15 -7.83
N CYS A 67 -13.09 3.86 -6.86
CA CYS A 67 -12.76 3.68 -5.44
C CYS A 67 -13.09 2.27 -4.92
N GLN A 68 -14.19 1.64 -5.36
CA GLN A 68 -14.53 0.28 -4.95
C GLN A 68 -13.56 -0.77 -5.51
N MET A 69 -13.13 -0.58 -6.76
CA MET A 69 -12.11 -1.42 -7.39
C MET A 69 -10.75 -1.26 -6.69
N GLN A 70 -10.37 -0.03 -6.38
CA GLN A 70 -9.19 0.26 -5.58
C GLN A 70 -9.28 -0.43 -4.21
N SER A 71 -10.38 -0.22 -3.48
CA SER A 71 -10.63 -0.81 -2.17
C SER A 71 -10.42 -2.33 -2.14
N ILE A 72 -10.91 -3.06 -3.14
CA ILE A 72 -10.72 -4.52 -3.18
C ILE A 72 -9.30 -4.93 -3.59
N ASP A 73 -8.61 -4.11 -4.39
CA ASP A 73 -7.18 -4.30 -4.68
C ASP A 73 -6.33 -4.07 -3.40
N GLU A 74 -6.63 -3.06 -2.57
CA GLU A 74 -5.92 -2.83 -1.31
C GLU A 74 -6.12 -3.97 -0.30
N LEU A 75 -7.33 -4.56 -0.27
CA LEU A 75 -7.57 -5.76 0.54
C LEU A 75 -6.74 -6.94 0.05
N ARG A 76 -6.63 -7.09 -1.28
CA ARG A 76 -5.77 -8.10 -1.90
C ARG A 76 -4.31 -7.86 -1.50
N HIS A 77 -3.82 -6.63 -1.51
CA HIS A 77 -2.45 -6.30 -1.10
C HIS A 77 -2.23 -6.68 0.36
N ALA A 78 -3.08 -6.22 1.28
CA ALA A 78 -2.98 -6.54 2.70
C ALA A 78 -2.87 -8.06 2.95
N GLN A 79 -3.77 -8.84 2.34
CA GLN A 79 -3.81 -10.30 2.52
C GLN A 79 -2.60 -11.00 1.88
N THR A 80 -2.25 -10.63 0.65
CA THR A 80 -1.14 -11.27 -0.07
C THR A 80 0.21 -10.92 0.54
N GLN A 81 0.39 -9.72 1.10
CA GLN A 81 1.58 -9.37 1.88
C GLN A 81 1.71 -10.25 3.13
N MET A 82 0.62 -10.44 3.89
CA MET A 82 0.60 -11.34 5.05
C MET A 82 0.97 -12.78 4.65
N HIS A 83 0.38 -13.31 3.58
CA HIS A 83 0.66 -14.68 3.13
C HIS A 83 2.09 -14.83 2.58
N THR A 84 2.58 -13.84 1.83
CA THR A 84 3.95 -13.80 1.31
C THR A 84 4.97 -13.84 2.45
N ILE A 85 4.77 -13.06 3.51
CA ILE A 85 5.71 -12.95 4.64
C ILE A 85 5.48 -14.06 5.69
N SER A 86 4.37 -14.79 5.62
CA SER A 86 3.99 -15.81 6.61
C SER A 86 5.07 -16.86 6.87
N HIS A 87 5.82 -17.25 5.83
CA HIS A 87 6.89 -18.23 5.98
C HIS A 87 8.07 -17.68 6.77
N PHE A 88 8.48 -16.43 6.52
CA PHE A 88 9.53 -15.77 7.30
C PHE A 88 9.15 -15.67 8.79
N ASN A 89 7.89 -15.38 9.11
CA ASN A 89 7.42 -15.32 10.50
C ASN A 89 7.61 -16.64 11.27
N LYS A 90 7.65 -17.79 10.59
CA LYS A 90 7.90 -19.09 11.24
C LYS A 90 9.35 -19.25 11.72
N TYR A 91 10.29 -18.53 11.12
CA TYR A 91 11.73 -18.73 11.33
C TYR A 91 12.45 -17.51 11.92
N PHE A 92 11.84 -16.32 11.87
CA PHE A 92 12.46 -15.08 12.31
C PHE A 92 11.57 -14.29 13.28
N ASN A 93 12.21 -13.62 14.24
CA ASN A 93 11.54 -12.81 15.25
C ASN A 93 10.98 -11.50 14.68
N GLY A 94 10.05 -10.88 15.41
CA GLY A 94 9.54 -9.53 15.14
C GLY A 94 8.46 -9.41 14.07
N LEU A 95 7.96 -10.53 13.54
CA LEU A 95 6.89 -10.59 12.53
C LEU A 95 5.54 -11.09 13.10
N HIS A 96 5.50 -11.48 14.38
CA HIS A 96 4.45 -12.33 14.96
C HIS A 96 3.18 -11.61 15.42
N ASP A 97 3.19 -10.28 15.51
CA ASP A 97 2.08 -9.51 16.11
C ASP A 97 1.88 -8.16 15.43
N ALA A 98 1.95 -8.16 14.09
CA ALA A 98 2.07 -6.93 13.30
C ALA A 98 0.93 -5.92 13.52
N ALA A 99 -0.32 -6.38 13.58
CA ALA A 99 -1.47 -5.50 13.79
C ALA A 99 -1.47 -4.87 15.19
N HIS A 100 -1.20 -5.66 16.23
CA HIS A 100 -1.15 -5.16 17.60
C HIS A 100 0.02 -4.18 17.81
N MET A 101 1.18 -4.48 17.21
CA MET A 101 2.36 -3.61 17.23
C MET A 101 2.10 -2.29 16.51
N HIS A 102 1.48 -2.31 15.33
CA HIS A 102 1.17 -1.09 14.54
C HIS A 102 0.43 -0.05 15.36
N ASP A 103 -0.49 -0.51 16.22
CA ASP A 103 -1.30 0.36 17.08
C ASP A 103 -0.58 0.89 18.34
N ARG A 104 0.60 0.38 18.70
CA ARG A 104 1.19 0.60 20.04
C ARG A 104 2.67 0.95 20.05
N VAL A 105 3.45 0.47 19.09
CA VAL A 105 4.89 0.69 19.06
C VAL A 105 5.18 2.11 18.59
N TRP A 106 6.06 2.81 19.32
CA TRP A 106 6.29 4.25 19.17
C TRP A 106 6.60 4.69 17.74
N TYR A 107 7.50 4.01 17.02
CA TYR A 107 7.88 4.41 15.66
C TYR A 107 6.80 4.05 14.63
N LEU A 108 5.92 3.10 14.93
CA LEU A 108 4.79 2.73 14.08
C LEU A 108 3.63 3.73 14.20
N SER A 109 3.66 4.63 15.20
CA SER A 109 2.77 5.79 15.24
C SER A 109 2.97 6.74 14.05
N VAL A 110 4.15 6.71 13.40
CA VAL A 110 4.44 7.52 12.21
C VAL A 110 3.53 7.11 11.03
N PRO A 111 3.61 5.87 10.50
CA PRO A 111 2.72 5.44 9.42
C PRO A 111 1.24 5.40 9.86
N LYS A 112 0.96 4.99 11.10
CA LYS A 112 -0.41 4.96 11.62
C LYS A 112 -1.06 6.34 11.57
N SER A 113 -0.41 7.35 12.13
CA SER A 113 -0.97 8.71 12.19
C SER A 113 -1.07 9.38 10.81
N TYR A 114 -0.26 8.97 9.84
CA TYR A 114 -0.39 9.42 8.45
C TYR A 114 -1.74 8.97 7.87
N PHE A 115 -2.05 7.67 7.96
CA PHE A 115 -3.29 7.13 7.43
C PHE A 115 -4.52 7.50 8.26
N GLU A 116 -4.40 7.61 9.60
CA GLU A 116 -5.52 8.07 10.43
C GLU A 116 -5.90 9.52 10.13
N ASP A 117 -4.95 10.41 9.84
CA ASP A 117 -5.24 11.77 9.36
C ASP A 117 -5.99 11.72 8.00
N ALA A 118 -5.54 10.90 7.06
CA ALA A 118 -6.19 10.79 5.75
C ALA A 118 -7.61 10.21 5.85
N MET A 119 -7.80 9.17 6.67
CA MET A 119 -9.09 8.48 6.83
C MET A 119 -10.11 9.28 7.66
N THR A 120 -9.65 10.21 8.49
CA THR A 120 -10.53 11.10 9.27
C THR A 120 -10.86 12.41 8.54
N ALA A 121 -10.18 12.68 7.43
CA ALA A 121 -10.48 13.80 6.56
C ALA A 121 -11.76 13.59 5.71
N GLY A 122 -12.16 14.64 4.98
CA GLY A 122 -13.25 14.54 4.01
C GLY A 122 -12.85 13.71 2.78
N PRO A 123 -13.82 13.20 2.00
CA PRO A 123 -13.55 12.26 0.91
C PRO A 123 -12.66 12.84 -0.21
N PHE A 124 -12.72 14.16 -0.45
CA PHE A 124 -11.87 14.83 -1.44
C PHE A 124 -10.43 15.01 -0.96
N GLU A 125 -10.24 15.28 0.34
CA GLU A 125 -8.89 15.33 0.92
C GLU A 125 -8.28 13.93 0.94
N PHE A 126 -9.06 12.90 1.30
CA PHE A 126 -8.61 11.50 1.30
C PHE A 126 -8.04 11.07 -0.06
N VAL A 127 -8.75 11.32 -1.18
CA VAL A 127 -8.25 10.97 -2.52
C VAL A 127 -7.09 11.85 -2.99
N THR A 128 -6.99 13.09 -2.48
CA THR A 128 -5.80 13.93 -2.73
C THR A 128 -4.59 13.40 -1.95
N ALA A 129 -4.80 12.93 -0.72
CA ALA A 129 -3.78 12.39 0.16
C ALA A 129 -3.24 11.04 -0.34
N ILE A 130 -4.15 10.10 -0.58
CA ILE A 130 -3.80 8.72 -0.88
C ILE A 130 -3.63 8.53 -2.38
N SER A 131 -4.66 8.75 -3.19
CA SER A 131 -4.57 8.46 -4.64
C SER A 131 -3.54 9.35 -5.34
N PHE A 132 -3.56 10.67 -5.12
CA PHE A 132 -2.62 11.56 -5.80
C PHE A 132 -1.26 11.63 -5.10
N SER A 133 -1.21 12.01 -3.83
CA SER A 133 0.08 12.28 -3.18
C SER A 133 0.86 10.99 -2.91
N SER A 134 0.22 9.95 -2.35
CA SER A 134 0.89 8.69 -2.06
C SER A 134 1.05 7.79 -3.28
N GLU A 135 -0.06 7.44 -3.95
CA GLU A 135 -0.08 6.40 -4.99
C GLU A 135 0.33 6.89 -6.37
N TYR A 136 0.44 8.21 -6.59
CA TYR A 136 0.95 8.76 -7.86
C TYR A 136 2.30 9.47 -7.69
N VAL A 137 2.38 10.50 -6.84
CA VAL A 137 3.60 11.31 -6.70
C VAL A 137 4.73 10.57 -5.97
N LEU A 138 4.41 9.90 -4.87
CA LEU A 138 5.41 9.29 -3.98
C LEU A 138 5.54 7.77 -4.13
N THR A 139 4.66 7.11 -4.88
CA THR A 139 4.52 5.64 -4.89
C THR A 139 5.82 4.91 -5.17
N ASN A 140 6.60 5.39 -6.14
CA ASN A 140 7.86 4.76 -6.51
C ASN A 140 8.93 4.84 -5.41
N LEU A 141 8.85 5.83 -4.52
CA LEU A 141 9.76 5.94 -3.37
C LEU A 141 9.46 4.90 -2.28
N LEU A 142 8.25 4.33 -2.26
CA LEU A 142 7.88 3.21 -1.40
C LEU A 142 8.06 1.87 -2.13
N PHE A 143 7.39 1.71 -3.28
CA PHE A 143 7.29 0.44 -3.99
C PHE A 143 8.65 -0.05 -4.48
N MET A 144 9.41 0.80 -5.18
CA MET A 144 10.65 0.36 -5.82
C MET A 144 11.72 -0.09 -4.80
N PRO A 145 12.00 0.63 -3.70
CA PRO A 145 12.99 0.17 -2.73
C PRO A 145 12.67 -1.20 -2.11
N PHE A 146 11.41 -1.48 -1.76
CA PHE A 146 11.04 -2.79 -1.19
C PHE A 146 11.10 -3.91 -2.24
N MET A 147 10.50 -3.70 -3.42
CA MET A 147 10.40 -4.76 -4.42
C MET A 147 11.73 -5.04 -5.13
N SER A 148 12.50 -4.00 -5.46
CA SER A 148 13.85 -4.19 -6.00
C SER A 148 14.81 -4.68 -4.91
N GLY A 149 14.70 -4.17 -3.68
CA GLY A 149 15.47 -4.67 -2.54
C GLY A 149 15.30 -6.16 -2.33
N ALA A 150 14.08 -6.68 -2.47
CA ALA A 150 13.81 -8.13 -2.45
C ALA A 150 14.56 -8.87 -3.57
N ALA A 151 14.47 -8.40 -4.82
CA ALA A 151 15.17 -9.00 -5.95
C ALA A 151 16.69 -9.05 -5.76
N TYR A 152 17.30 -7.97 -5.26
CA TYR A 152 18.74 -7.89 -5.02
C TYR A 152 19.20 -8.67 -3.77
N ASN A 153 18.28 -9.13 -2.93
CA ASN A 153 18.59 -9.87 -1.70
C ASN A 153 18.07 -11.32 -1.70
N GLY A 154 17.64 -11.85 -2.84
CA GLY A 154 17.22 -13.26 -2.97
C GLY A 154 15.84 -13.59 -2.39
N ASP A 155 15.03 -12.58 -2.04
CA ASP A 155 13.66 -12.79 -1.58
C ASP A 155 12.70 -12.96 -2.76
N MET A 156 12.54 -14.22 -3.16
CA MET A 156 11.65 -14.62 -4.25
C MET A 156 10.17 -14.40 -3.92
N ALA A 157 9.76 -14.47 -2.66
CA ALA A 157 8.36 -14.33 -2.27
C ALA A 157 7.93 -12.85 -2.45
N THR A 158 8.68 -11.91 -1.88
CA THR A 158 8.36 -10.48 -1.94
C THR A 158 8.48 -9.92 -3.35
N VAL A 159 9.50 -10.31 -4.13
CA VAL A 159 9.61 -9.85 -5.53
C VAL A 159 8.42 -10.32 -6.37
N THR A 160 7.91 -11.54 -6.11
CA THR A 160 6.76 -12.09 -6.83
C THR A 160 5.48 -11.32 -6.48
N PHE A 161 5.28 -10.96 -5.21
CA PHE A 161 4.23 -10.03 -4.81
C PHE A 161 4.36 -8.72 -5.59
N GLY A 162 5.55 -8.12 -5.63
CA GLY A 162 5.80 -6.88 -6.38
C GLY A 162 5.38 -6.97 -7.84
N PHE A 163 5.84 -7.99 -8.58
CA PHE A 163 5.40 -8.20 -9.97
C PHE A 163 3.89 -8.40 -10.10
N SER A 164 3.28 -9.10 -9.14
CA SER A 164 1.83 -9.29 -9.10
C SER A 164 1.08 -8.00 -8.81
N ALA A 165 1.62 -7.06 -8.04
CA ALA A 165 0.96 -5.80 -7.70
C ALA A 165 1.05 -4.74 -8.82
N GLN A 166 2.09 -4.77 -9.66
CA GLN A 166 2.38 -3.70 -10.65
C GLN A 166 1.18 -3.26 -11.51
N SER A 167 0.38 -4.21 -12.03
CA SER A 167 -0.75 -3.83 -12.88
C SER A 167 -1.94 -3.27 -12.09
N ASP A 168 -1.96 -3.45 -10.76
CA ASP A 168 -2.92 -2.80 -9.87
C ASP A 168 -2.45 -1.36 -9.62
N GLU A 169 -1.18 -1.18 -9.25
CA GLU A 169 -0.55 0.14 -9.08
C GLU A 169 -0.71 1.03 -10.32
N SER A 170 -0.64 0.47 -11.53
CA SER A 170 -0.86 1.28 -12.75
C SER A 170 -2.28 1.87 -12.84
N ARG A 171 -3.29 1.16 -12.33
CA ARG A 171 -4.66 1.67 -12.23
C ARG A 171 -4.78 2.70 -11.11
N HIS A 172 -4.11 2.46 -9.99
CA HIS A 172 -4.07 3.34 -8.82
C HIS A 172 -3.44 4.70 -9.16
N MET A 173 -2.29 4.68 -9.83
CA MET A 173 -1.64 5.88 -10.39
C MET A 173 -2.57 6.66 -11.33
N THR A 174 -3.31 5.96 -12.20
CA THR A 174 -4.26 6.59 -13.13
C THR A 174 -5.39 7.27 -12.37
N LEU A 175 -5.96 6.62 -11.35
CA LEU A 175 -6.97 7.21 -10.47
C LEU A 175 -6.43 8.47 -9.78
N GLY A 176 -5.21 8.41 -9.23
CA GLY A 176 -4.55 9.53 -8.58
C GLY A 176 -4.40 10.76 -9.46
N LEU A 177 -3.97 10.58 -10.71
CA LEU A 177 -3.82 11.68 -11.65
C LEU A 177 -5.18 12.28 -12.04
N GLU A 178 -6.15 11.43 -12.37
CA GLU A 178 -7.44 11.88 -12.91
C GLU A 178 -8.32 12.54 -11.83
N VAL A 179 -8.23 12.12 -10.56
CA VAL A 179 -9.04 12.74 -9.49
C VAL A 179 -8.65 14.19 -9.21
N VAL A 180 -7.35 14.50 -9.23
CA VAL A 180 -6.88 15.88 -9.00
C VAL A 180 -7.19 16.77 -10.20
N LYS A 181 -6.96 16.29 -11.44
CA LYS A 181 -7.39 17.03 -12.65
C LYS A 181 -8.88 17.35 -12.61
N PHE A 182 -9.71 16.34 -12.33
CA PHE A 182 -11.14 16.51 -12.21
C PHE A 182 -11.49 17.62 -11.19
N MET A 183 -10.95 17.55 -9.97
CA MET A 183 -11.23 18.55 -8.93
C MET A 183 -10.81 19.97 -9.35
N LEU A 184 -9.66 20.13 -9.99
CA LEU A 184 -9.16 21.43 -10.45
C LEU A 184 -10.01 22.02 -11.59
N GLU A 185 -10.59 21.18 -12.45
CA GLU A 185 -11.41 21.60 -13.58
C GLU A 185 -12.88 21.86 -13.20
N GLN A 186 -13.38 21.34 -12.08
CA GLN A 186 -14.79 21.52 -11.69
C GLN A 186 -15.14 22.94 -11.26
N ASP A 187 -14.24 23.62 -10.53
CA ASP A 187 -14.47 24.98 -10.01
C ASP A 187 -13.12 25.67 -9.72
N PRO A 188 -12.87 26.90 -10.22
CA PRO A 188 -11.66 27.66 -9.89
C PRO A 188 -11.40 27.83 -8.38
N ALA A 189 -12.44 27.84 -7.54
CA ALA A 189 -12.31 27.91 -6.09
C ALA A 189 -11.67 26.65 -5.47
N ASN A 190 -11.64 25.53 -6.21
CA ASN A 190 -10.97 24.30 -5.74
C ASN A 190 -9.45 24.43 -5.79
N VAL A 191 -8.88 25.23 -6.68
CA VAL A 191 -7.42 25.39 -6.85
C VAL A 191 -6.70 25.72 -5.53
N PRO A 192 -7.09 26.77 -4.77
CA PRO A 192 -6.42 27.07 -3.50
C PRO A 192 -6.65 26.01 -2.41
N ILE A 193 -7.71 25.19 -2.50
CA ILE A 193 -7.98 24.10 -1.55
C ILE A 193 -7.05 22.93 -1.87
N VAL A 194 -7.02 22.49 -3.12
CA VAL A 194 -6.18 21.38 -3.59
C VAL A 194 -4.69 21.70 -3.39
N GLN A 195 -4.26 22.94 -3.64
CA GLN A 195 -2.87 23.34 -3.36
C GLN A 195 -2.48 23.13 -1.89
N LYS A 196 -3.35 23.54 -0.95
CA LYS A 196 -3.10 23.33 0.50
C LYS A 196 -2.99 21.85 0.85
N TRP A 197 -3.81 21.00 0.22
CA TRP A 197 -3.72 19.55 0.41
C TRP A 197 -2.45 18.97 -0.19
N ILE A 198 -2.02 19.40 -1.38
CA ILE A 198 -0.75 18.97 -1.98
C ILE A 198 0.41 19.34 -1.05
N ASP A 199 0.47 20.57 -0.55
CA ASP A 199 1.52 21.01 0.37
C ASP A 199 1.53 20.16 1.65
N LYS A 200 0.36 19.93 2.26
CA LYS A 200 0.20 19.10 3.47
C LYS A 200 0.68 17.68 3.21
N TRP A 201 0.16 17.02 2.17
CA TRP A 201 0.33 15.59 1.95
C TRP A 201 1.67 15.23 1.32
N PHE A 202 2.29 16.14 0.58
CA PHE A 202 3.70 16.04 0.24
C PHE A 202 4.57 16.01 1.50
N TRP A 203 4.38 16.95 2.44
CA TRP A 203 5.19 16.98 3.66
C TRP A 203 4.90 15.88 4.65
N ARG A 204 3.64 15.46 4.80
CA ARG A 204 3.32 14.27 5.59
C ARG A 204 3.90 13.01 4.96
N GLY A 205 3.90 12.88 3.63
CA GLY A 205 4.39 11.69 2.94
C GLY A 205 5.92 11.62 2.82
N PHE A 206 6.59 12.76 2.82
CA PHE A 206 8.06 12.83 2.85
C PHE A 206 8.65 12.45 4.21
N ARG A 207 7.92 12.64 5.30
CA ARG A 207 8.35 12.33 6.67
C ARG A 207 8.12 10.86 6.99
#